data_AF-W1PVM8-F1
#
_entry.id   AF-W1PVM8-F1
#
_cell.length_a   1.000
_cell.length_b   1.000
_cell.length_c   1.000
_cell.angle_alpha   90.00
_cell.angle_beta   90.00
_cell.angle_gamma   90.00
#
_symmetry.space_group_name_H-M   'P 1'
#
loop_
_entity.id
_entity.type
_entity.pdbx_description
1 polymer ?
#
loop_
_entity_poly.entity_id
_entity_poly.type
_entity_poly.pdbx_seq_one_letter_code
_entity_poly.pdbx_strand_id
1 'polypeptide(L)'
;MVQNDVNSLHPGNNGRKPSVGHTAMLYVGLYTMAVGAGGVKAALPAHGADQFEHNELQVSTYFNSFFFSLCAGGLVAVTVVVWVQENRGWEWGFAIATAALCLALLLFSSGLPFYRHKRPGGSPFTRIFQVGLSFPFTASLLLFPRFMSQSRMVRGNYFFCC
;
A
#
# COMPACT_ATOMS: atom_id res chain seq x y z
N MET A 1 -7.92 -32.08 6.96
CA MET A 1 -7.83 -31.73 8.39
C MET A 1 -8.29 -30.30 8.69
N VAL A 2 -8.44 -29.40 7.71
CA VAL A 2 -8.86 -27.98 7.92
C VAL A 2 -10.40 -27.76 7.95
N GLN A 3 -11.22 -28.71 7.47
CA GLN A 3 -12.68 -28.52 7.37
C GLN A 3 -13.45 -28.73 8.71
N ASN A 4 -12.83 -29.35 9.72
CA ASN A 4 -13.50 -29.66 10.99
C ASN A 4 -13.53 -28.47 11.97
N ASP A 5 -12.60 -27.52 11.84
CA ASP A 5 -12.58 -26.30 12.66
C ASP A 5 -13.59 -25.24 12.18
N VAL A 6 -13.88 -25.18 10.88
CA VAL A 6 -14.87 -24.24 10.30
C VAL A 6 -16.29 -24.56 10.79
N ASN A 7 -16.61 -25.85 10.97
CA ASN A 7 -17.91 -26.29 11.47
C ASN A 7 -18.08 -26.12 12.99
N SER A 8 -16.97 -25.93 13.73
CA SER A 8 -16.97 -25.74 15.19
C SER A 8 -16.99 -24.26 15.60
N LEU A 9 -16.78 -23.34 14.65
CA LEU A 9 -16.82 -21.88 14.87
C LEU A 9 -18.23 -21.27 14.79
N HIS A 10 -19.27 -22.08 14.62
CA HIS A 10 -20.65 -21.59 14.73
C HIS A 10 -21.00 -21.53 16.22
N PRO A 11 -20.98 -20.36 16.88
CA PRO A 11 -21.40 -20.27 18.27
C PRO A 11 -22.84 -20.76 18.33
N GLY A 12 -23.13 -21.68 19.26
CA GLY A 12 -24.49 -22.11 19.58
C GLY A 12 -25.35 -20.88 19.78
N ASN A 13 -26.14 -20.53 18.77
CA ASN A 13 -26.83 -19.27 18.74
C ASN A 13 -28.04 -19.36 19.67
N ASN A 14 -28.15 -18.41 20.57
CA ASN A 14 -29.44 -18.04 21.18
C ASN A 14 -30.11 -16.97 20.31
N GLY A 15 -30.07 -17.10 18.97
CA GLY A 15 -30.72 -16.20 18.00
C GLY A 15 -30.29 -14.73 18.01
N ARG A 16 -29.30 -14.32 18.81
CA ARG A 16 -28.88 -12.91 18.93
C ARG A 16 -27.91 -12.53 17.81
N LYS A 17 -28.40 -11.76 16.84
CA LYS A 17 -27.56 -11.13 15.80
C LYS A 17 -26.55 -10.18 16.47
N PRO A 18 -25.29 -10.12 15.99
CA PRO A 18 -24.31 -9.16 16.50
C PRO A 18 -24.85 -7.73 16.31
N SER A 19 -24.63 -6.87 17.30
CA SER A 19 -25.03 -5.45 17.23
C SER A 19 -24.43 -4.81 15.99
N VAL A 20 -25.28 -4.12 15.22
CA VAL A 20 -24.90 -3.40 13.98
C VAL A 20 -23.70 -2.47 14.22
N GLY A 21 -23.61 -1.87 15.42
CA GLY A 21 -22.51 -1.00 15.81
C GLY A 21 -21.14 -1.69 15.82
N HIS A 22 -21.04 -2.90 16.38
CA HIS A 22 -19.77 -3.64 16.42
C HIS A 22 -19.30 -4.05 15.03
N THR A 23 -20.24 -4.49 14.19
CA THR A 23 -19.95 -4.86 12.81
C THR A 23 -19.51 -3.64 12.00
N ALA A 24 -20.17 -2.49 12.15
CA ALA A 24 -19.80 -1.26 11.46
C ALA A 24 -18.41 -0.77 11.87
N MET A 25 -18.08 -0.79 13.16
CA MET A 25 -16.77 -0.38 13.67
C MET A 25 -15.63 -1.24 13.09
N LEU A 26 -15.84 -2.56 12.96
CA LEU A 26 -14.88 -3.46 12.35
C LEU A 26 -14.63 -3.13 10.87
N TYR A 27 -15.70 -2.93 10.09
CA TYR A 27 -15.55 -2.60 8.67
C TYR A 27 -14.83 -1.27 8.46
N VAL A 28 -15.18 -0.24 9.24
CA VAL A 28 -14.50 1.05 9.16
C VAL A 28 -13.01 0.90 9.46
N GLY A 29 -12.65 0.21 10.55
CA GLY A 29 -11.24 -0.05 10.89
C GLY A 29 -10.49 -0.79 9.78
N LEU A 30 -11.10 -1.81 9.17
CA LEU A 30 -10.49 -2.59 8.10
C LEU A 30 -10.25 -1.74 6.84
N TYR A 31 -11.23 -0.93 6.42
CA TYR A 31 -11.08 -0.05 5.28
C TYR A 31 -10.04 1.05 5.53
N THR A 32 -10.03 1.66 6.71
CA THR A 32 -9.03 2.67 7.07
C THR A 32 -7.62 2.07 7.06
N MET A 33 -7.44 0.87 7.62
CA MET A 33 -6.15 0.18 7.60
C MET A 33 -5.70 -0.17 6.17
N ALA A 34 -6.61 -0.65 5.32
CA ALA A 34 -6.30 -0.96 3.93
C ALA A 34 -5.80 0.27 3.14
N VAL A 35 -6.49 1.41 3.31
CA VAL A 35 -6.08 2.68 2.70
C VAL A 35 -4.71 3.14 3.24
N GLY A 36 -4.51 3.07 4.56
CA GLY A 36 -3.24 3.45 5.20
C GLY A 36 -2.07 2.61 4.70
N ALA A 37 -2.20 1.28 4.71
CA ALA A 37 -1.15 0.36 4.26
C ALA A 37 -0.82 0.54 2.76
N GLY A 38 -1.85 0.74 1.92
CA GLY A 38 -1.67 1.00 0.50
C GLY A 38 -0.94 2.31 0.21
N GLY A 39 -1.31 3.40 0.90
CA GLY A 39 -0.69 4.72 0.73
C GLY A 39 0.78 4.73 1.13
N VAL A 40 1.11 4.13 2.27
CA VAL A 40 2.50 4.03 2.77
C VAL A 40 3.37 3.25 1.78
N LYS A 41 2.88 2.12 1.26
CA LYS A 41 3.63 1.29 0.30
C LYS A 41 3.87 1.99 -1.04
N ALA A 42 2.93 2.80 -1.51
CA ALA A 42 3.07 3.54 -2.77
C ALA A 42 4.04 4.73 -2.65
N ALA A 43 4.03 5.43 -1.51
CA ALA A 43 4.78 6.68 -1.34
C ALA A 43 6.21 6.49 -0.82
N LEU A 44 6.45 5.55 0.11
CA LEU A 44 7.75 5.41 0.77
C LEU A 44 8.93 5.14 -0.18
N PRO A 45 8.84 4.20 -1.15
CA PRO A 45 9.98 3.89 -2.01
C PRO A 45 10.32 5.05 -2.94
N ALA A 46 9.30 5.75 -3.46
CA ALA A 46 9.47 6.94 -4.30
C ALA A 46 10.13 8.07 -3.50
N HIS A 47 9.68 8.31 -2.26
CA HIS A 47 10.25 9.34 -1.40
C HIS A 47 11.72 9.08 -1.06
N GLY A 48 12.10 7.83 -0.78
CA GLY A 48 13.49 7.48 -0.50
C GLY A 48 14.37 7.51 -1.75
N ALA A 49 13.86 7.07 -2.89
CA ALA A 49 14.56 7.16 -4.18
C ALA A 49 14.83 8.63 -4.57
N ASP A 50 13.89 9.53 -4.28
CA ASP A 50 14.03 10.96 -4.56
C ASP A 50 15.19 11.64 -3.83
N GLN A 51 15.72 11.03 -2.75
CA GLN A 51 16.88 11.54 -2.01
C GLN A 51 18.21 11.32 -2.73
N PHE A 52 18.30 10.34 -3.64
CA PHE A 52 19.52 9.99 -4.35
C PHE A 52 19.47 10.56 -5.78
N GLU A 53 20.20 11.64 -6.05
CA GLU A 53 20.32 12.19 -7.41
C GLU A 53 21.50 11.53 -8.17
N HIS A 54 21.23 11.02 -9.38
CA HIS A 54 22.19 10.70 -10.44
C HIS A 54 23.23 9.58 -10.18
N ASN A 55 23.11 8.80 -9.10
CA ASN A 55 23.96 7.63 -8.86
C ASN A 55 23.15 6.32 -8.86
N GLU A 56 23.09 5.65 -10.00
CA GLU A 56 22.39 4.37 -10.20
C GLU A 56 22.81 3.30 -9.17
N LEU A 57 24.09 3.28 -8.77
CA LEU A 57 24.63 2.34 -7.78
C LEU A 57 24.09 2.58 -6.36
N GLN A 58 23.89 3.85 -5.99
CA GLN A 58 23.35 4.21 -4.67
C GLN A 58 21.86 3.89 -4.59
N VAL A 59 21.13 4.14 -5.68
CA VAL A 59 19.70 3.80 -5.79
C VAL A 59 19.49 2.29 -5.72
N SER A 60 20.29 1.50 -6.45
CA SER A 60 20.21 0.03 -6.40
C SER A 60 20.53 -0.53 -5.02
N THR A 61 21.57 -0.01 -4.36
CA THR A 61 21.95 -0.42 -3.00
C THR A 61 20.88 -0.04 -1.97
N TYR A 62 20.27 1.15 -2.12
CA TYR A 62 19.13 1.57 -1.31
C TYR A 62 17.95 0.59 -1.44
N PHE A 63 17.54 0.27 -2.66
CA PHE A 63 16.43 -0.68 -2.88
C PHE A 63 16.75 -2.08 -2.34
N ASN A 64 17.98 -2.56 -2.55
CA ASN A 64 18.40 -3.86 -2.01
C ASN A 64 18.33 -3.88 -0.47
N SER A 65 18.85 -2.85 0.20
CA SER A 65 18.77 -2.71 1.66
C SER A 65 17.32 -2.54 2.16
N PHE A 66 16.51 -1.76 1.44
CA PHE A 66 15.10 -1.54 1.75
C PHE A 66 14.30 -2.85 1.71
N PHE A 67 14.43 -3.64 0.63
CA PHE A 67 13.74 -4.93 0.53
C PHE A 67 14.24 -5.95 1.55
N PHE A 68 15.55 -5.97 1.82
CA PHE A 68 16.10 -6.80 2.89
C PHE A 68 15.47 -6.47 4.25
N SER A 69 15.38 -5.18 4.60
CA SER A 69 14.73 -4.73 5.84
C SER A 69 13.23 -5.07 5.89
N LEU A 70 12.52 -5.00 4.75
CA LEU A 70 11.11 -5.39 4.69
C LEU A 70 10.91 -6.89 4.94
N CYS A 71 11.74 -7.74 4.33
CA CYS A 71 11.69 -9.18 4.53
C CYS A 71 12.05 -9.56 5.98
N ALA A 72 13.14 -8.99 6.52
CA ALA A 72 13.56 -9.23 7.89
C ALA A 72 12.51 -8.75 8.90
N GLY A 73 11.98 -7.54 8.72
CA GLY A 73 10.91 -6.99 9.55
C GLY A 73 9.62 -7.80 9.46
N GLY A 74 9.26 -8.27 8.26
CA GLY A 74 8.11 -9.15 8.04
C GLY A 74 8.25 -10.51 8.75
N LEU A 75 9.45 -11.10 8.72
CA LEU A 75 9.76 -12.35 9.43
C LEU A 75 9.64 -12.17 10.95
N VAL A 76 10.17 -11.07 11.48
CA VAL A 76 10.04 -10.74 12.91
C VAL A 76 8.58 -10.48 13.28
N ALA A 77 7.84 -9.74 12.45
CA ALA A 77 6.43 -9.44 12.68
C ALA A 77 5.59 -10.71 12.73
N VAL A 78 5.70 -11.60 11.74
CA VAL A 78 4.93 -12.85 11.72
C VAL A 78 5.32 -13.79 12.87
N THR A 79 6.56 -13.73 13.38
CA THR A 79 6.98 -14.57 14.50
C THR A 79 6.51 -14.00 15.83
N VAL A 80 6.85 -12.74 16.11
CA VAL A 80 6.63 -12.10 17.42
C VAL A 80 5.16 -11.71 17.61
N VAL A 81 4.52 -11.10 16.60
CA VAL A 81 3.14 -10.62 16.73
C VAL A 81 2.17 -11.80 16.86
N VAL A 82 2.35 -12.85 16.05
CA VAL A 82 1.52 -14.06 16.15
C VAL A 82 1.72 -14.73 17.51
N TRP A 83 2.95 -14.83 18.00
CA TRP A 83 3.20 -15.38 19.33
C TRP A 83 2.50 -14.57 20.44
N VAL A 84 2.52 -13.23 20.36
CA VAL A 84 1.82 -12.38 21.34
C VAL A 84 0.30 -12.53 21.22
N GLN A 85 -0.24 -12.62 20.01
CA GLN A 85 -1.68 -12.80 19.77
C GLN A 85 -2.19 -14.11 20.40
N GLU A 86 -1.45 -15.21 20.27
CA GLU A 86 -1.81 -16.50 20.85
C GLU A 86 -1.66 -16.55 22.38
N ASN A 87 -0.67 -15.85 22.96
CA ASN A 87 -0.38 -15.94 24.40
C ASN A 87 -1.08 -14.87 25.25
N ARG A 88 -1.29 -13.67 24.72
CA ARG A 88 -1.82 -12.50 25.45
C ARG A 88 -3.13 -11.97 24.88
N GLY A 89 -3.60 -12.53 23.76
CA GLY A 89 -4.82 -12.12 23.08
C GLY A 89 -4.63 -10.99 22.07
N TRP A 90 -5.68 -10.74 21.30
CA TRP A 90 -5.66 -9.85 20.13
C TRP A 90 -5.45 -8.36 20.46
N GLU A 91 -5.93 -7.91 21.62
CA GLU A 91 -5.79 -6.52 22.09
C GLU A 91 -4.31 -6.08 22.14
N TRP A 92 -3.44 -6.95 22.68
CA TRP A 92 -2.00 -6.67 22.79
C TRP A 92 -1.30 -6.68 21.42
N GLY A 93 -1.73 -7.55 20.51
CA GLY A 93 -1.23 -7.57 19.13
C GLY A 93 -1.49 -6.25 18.40
N PHE A 94 -2.71 -5.72 18.52
CA PHE A 94 -3.07 -4.42 17.94
C PHE A 94 -2.35 -3.26 18.64
N ALA A 95 -2.22 -3.29 19.97
CA ALA A 95 -1.51 -2.25 20.72
C ALA A 95 -0.04 -2.11 20.27
N ILE A 96 0.66 -3.24 20.08
CA ILE A 96 2.05 -3.26 19.58
C ILE A 96 2.12 -2.71 18.15
N ALA A 97 1.18 -3.10 17.28
CA ALA A 97 1.13 -2.60 15.90
C ALA A 97 0.89 -1.08 15.85
N THR A 98 -0.02 -0.56 16.66
CA THR A 98 -0.27 0.89 16.78
C THR A 98 0.94 1.61 17.34
N ALA A 99 1.58 1.10 18.39
CA ALA A 99 2.78 1.70 18.96
C ALA A 99 3.94 1.75 17.96
N ALA A 100 4.16 0.67 17.19
CA ALA A 100 5.17 0.63 16.14
C ALA A 100 4.90 1.67 15.04
N LEU A 101 3.64 1.83 14.62
CA LEU A 101 3.25 2.84 13.64
C LEU A 101 3.46 4.27 14.18
N CYS A 102 3.07 4.53 15.43
CA CYS A 102 3.33 5.81 16.09
C CYS A 102 4.83 6.13 16.16
N LEU A 103 5.66 5.16 16.54
CA LEU A 103 7.11 5.32 16.56
C LEU A 103 7.68 5.62 15.17
N ALA A 104 7.21 4.90 14.14
CA ALA A 104 7.63 5.15 12.76
C ALA A 104 7.27 6.57 12.30
N LEU A 105 6.08 7.07 12.64
CA LEU A 105 5.65 8.44 12.35
C LEU A 105 6.50 9.47 13.09
N LEU A 106 6.84 9.23 14.36
CA LEU A 106 7.72 10.12 15.13
C LEU A 106 9.12 10.19 14.51
N LEU A 107 9.71 9.05 14.17
CA LEU A 107 11.02 9.00 13.51
C LEU A 107 10.98 9.72 12.15
N PHE A 108 9.96 9.44 11.33
CA PHE A 108 9.79 10.12 10.05
C PHE A 108 9.61 11.64 10.22
N SER A 109 8.78 12.06 11.18
CA SER A 109 8.55 13.48 11.51
C SER A 109 9.82 14.18 11.99
N SER A 110 10.66 13.49 12.76
CA SER A 110 11.95 14.02 13.23
C SER A 110 13.01 14.11 12.11
N GLY A 111 12.84 13.35 11.03
CA GLY A 111 13.69 13.37 9.85
C GLY A 111 13.36 14.49 8.84
N LEU A 112 12.21 15.15 8.96
CA LEU A 112 11.81 16.31 8.14
C LEU A 112 12.88 17.40 7.95
N PRO A 113 13.61 17.86 8.98
CA PRO A 113 14.65 18.88 8.80
C PRO A 113 15.85 18.40 7.97
N PHE A 114 16.04 17.08 7.81
CA PHE A 114 17.13 16.50 7.03
C PHE A 114 16.72 16.18 5.58
N TYR A 115 15.44 16.26 5.23
CA TYR A 115 14.95 15.97 3.88
C TYR A 115 15.13 17.16 2.93
N ARG A 116 15.80 16.90 1.79
CA ARG A 116 15.94 17.88 0.70
C ARG A 116 14.59 18.06 -0.01
N HIS A 117 13.96 19.20 0.19
CA HIS A 117 12.68 19.53 -0.44
C HIS A 117 12.86 19.82 -1.94
N LYS A 118 12.43 18.90 -2.81
CA LYS A 118 12.26 19.18 -4.25
C LYS A 118 10.99 20.02 -4.46
N ARG A 119 11.03 20.95 -5.43
CA ARG A 119 9.84 21.75 -5.80
C ARG A 119 8.73 20.82 -6.30
N PRO A 120 7.46 21.07 -5.96
CA PRO A 120 6.37 20.19 -6.36
C PRO A 120 6.25 20.13 -7.89
N GLY A 121 6.52 18.95 -8.46
CA GLY A 121 6.14 18.62 -9.83
C GLY A 121 4.61 18.48 -9.91
N GLY A 122 4.01 18.93 -11.02
CA GLY A 122 2.55 18.97 -11.18
C GLY A 122 1.84 17.64 -10.87
N SER A 123 0.59 17.72 -10.41
CA SER A 123 -0.11 16.53 -9.89
C SER A 123 -0.55 15.58 -11.02
N PRO A 124 -0.17 14.29 -11.00
CA PRO A 124 -0.63 13.33 -12.01
C PRO A 124 -2.15 13.13 -11.98
N PHE A 125 -2.80 13.35 -10.83
CA PHE A 125 -4.25 13.31 -10.69
C PHE A 125 -4.96 14.36 -11.54
N THR A 126 -4.45 15.59 -11.64
CA THR A 126 -5.08 16.61 -12.51
C THR A 126 -5.02 16.22 -13.98
N ARG A 127 -3.95 15.52 -14.41
CA ARG A 127 -3.87 14.96 -15.77
C ARG A 127 -4.90 13.86 -16.01
N ILE A 128 -5.12 12.97 -15.04
CA ILE A 128 -6.11 11.89 -15.15
C ILE A 128 -7.55 12.48 -15.18
N PHE A 129 -7.84 13.47 -14.33
CA PHE A 129 -9.13 14.16 -14.35
C PHE A 129 -9.37 14.92 -15.66
N GLN A 130 -8.35 15.57 -16.24
CA GLN A 130 -8.46 16.21 -17.55
C GLN A 130 -8.79 15.21 -18.66
N VAL A 131 -8.16 14.03 -18.67
CA VAL A 131 -8.44 12.99 -19.67
C VAL A 131 -9.83 12.37 -19.46
N GLY A 132 -10.26 12.17 -18.22
CA GLY A 132 -11.60 11.67 -17.90
C GLY A 132 -12.71 12.65 -18.30
N LEU A 133 -12.50 13.95 -18.09
CA LEU A 133 -13.43 15.00 -18.51
C LEU A 133 -13.38 15.25 -20.03
N SER A 134 -12.23 15.07 -20.68
CA SER A 134 -12.07 15.27 -22.13
C SER A 134 -12.57 14.10 -22.98
N PHE A 135 -12.92 12.95 -22.38
CA PHE A 135 -13.58 11.83 -23.06
C PHE A 135 -15.09 11.85 -22.76
N PRO A 136 -15.91 12.62 -23.50
CA PRO A 136 -17.33 12.37 -23.55
C PRO A 136 -17.51 10.98 -24.19
N PHE A 137 -18.03 10.02 -23.42
CA PHE A 137 -18.32 8.64 -23.83
C PHE A 137 -19.09 8.55 -25.17
N THR A 138 -19.78 9.62 -25.56
CA THR A 138 -20.49 9.78 -26.85
C THR A 138 -19.57 9.93 -28.09
N ALA A 139 -18.31 10.32 -27.96
CA ALA A 139 -17.40 10.54 -29.10
C ALA A 139 -16.48 9.36 -29.44
N SER A 140 -16.48 8.28 -28.64
CA SER A 140 -15.57 7.13 -28.83
C SER A 140 -15.86 6.27 -30.07
N LEU A 141 -17.07 6.28 -30.63
CA LEU A 141 -17.40 5.42 -31.77
C LEU A 141 -16.92 5.98 -33.14
N LEU A 142 -16.65 7.30 -33.23
CA LEU A 142 -16.29 7.93 -34.52
C LEU A 142 -14.78 8.25 -34.67
N LEU A 143 -13.98 8.14 -33.60
CA LEU A 143 -12.53 8.41 -33.62
C LEU A 143 -11.65 7.19 -33.34
N PHE A 144 -12.24 6.03 -33.00
CA PHE A 144 -11.53 4.76 -32.82
C PHE A 144 -10.62 4.35 -34.00
N PRO A 145 -10.91 4.64 -35.28
CA PRO A 145 -9.98 4.31 -36.35
C PRO A 145 -8.71 5.19 -36.41
N ARG A 146 -8.60 6.30 -35.66
CA ARG A 146 -7.36 7.12 -35.64
C ARG A 146 -6.38 6.75 -34.51
N PHE A 147 -6.82 6.12 -33.42
CA PHE A 147 -5.93 5.77 -32.30
C PHE A 147 -5.12 4.48 -32.55
N MET A 148 -5.58 3.62 -33.46
CA MET A 148 -4.84 2.44 -33.95
C MET A 148 -3.89 2.75 -35.12
N SER A 149 -3.59 4.03 -35.38
CA SER A 149 -2.57 4.45 -36.36
C SER A 149 -1.51 5.37 -35.73
N GLN A 150 -1.22 5.17 -34.45
CA GLN A 150 -0.09 5.82 -33.78
C GLN A 150 0.62 4.87 -32.78
N SER A 151 0.51 3.56 -32.98
CA SER A 151 1.27 2.54 -32.25
C SER A 151 2.45 1.98 -33.07
N ARG A 152 2.83 2.65 -34.16
CA ARG A 152 3.99 2.28 -34.98
C ARG A 152 4.93 3.47 -35.23
N MET A 153 5.57 4.00 -34.19
CA MET A 153 6.90 4.63 -34.31
C MET A 153 7.59 4.89 -32.95
N VAL A 154 7.82 3.86 -32.13
CA VAL A 154 9.04 3.81 -31.29
C VAL A 154 9.56 2.37 -31.35
N ARG A 155 10.18 2.06 -32.49
CA ARG A 155 11.14 0.97 -32.60
C ARG A 155 12.45 1.55 -32.08
N GLY A 156 12.87 1.12 -30.90
CA GLY A 156 14.10 1.61 -30.28
C GLY A 156 14.29 1.05 -28.88
N ASN A 157 14.45 -0.27 -28.78
CA ASN A 157 15.16 -1.00 -27.73
C ASN A 157 14.96 -0.55 -26.28
N TYR A 158 13.87 -0.95 -25.64
CA TYR A 158 13.95 -1.53 -24.28
C TYR A 158 13.02 -2.73 -24.21
N PHE A 159 13.64 -3.83 -24.60
CA PHE A 159 13.19 -5.20 -24.58
C PHE A 159 12.85 -5.58 -23.13
N PHE A 160 11.60 -5.95 -22.95
CA PHE A 160 11.11 -6.85 -21.93
C PHE A 160 12.15 -7.96 -21.63
N CYS A 161 12.69 -8.02 -20.42
CA CYS A 161 13.28 -9.26 -19.91
C CYS A 161 13.27 -9.24 -18.37
N CYS A 162 12.47 -10.16 -17.83
CA CYS A 162 12.38 -10.72 -16.47
C CYS A 162 12.65 -9.81 -15.26
#